data_AF-A0A7S1TA82-F1
#
_entry.id   AF-A0A7S1TA82-F1
#
_cell.length_a   1.000
_cell.length_b   1.000
_cell.length_c   1.000
_cell.angle_alpha   90.00
_cell.angle_beta   90.00
_cell.angle_gamma   90.00
#
_symmetry.space_group_name_H-M   'P 1'
#
loop_
_entity.id
_entity.type
_entity.pdbx_description
1 polymer ?
#
loop_
_entity_poly.entity_id
_entity_poly.type
_entity_poly.pdbx_seq_one_letter_code
_entity_poly.pdbx_strand_id
1 'polypeptide(L)'
;DGFMGWLVRYAPRPSWRAAQIFFVWHAVLLLLNAVVPGRTGYGLKTPAGNRLRYRVNGLGVLVTSHLFLLGIVKAGWVSMSEAADHVAEVFAVGSLFGYALSILAYGKAHMSPTHREDRKFSGSSVFDFLMGIELNPRIGNFDFKLFYIGRLGMISWSAMNLSFAARQFQQFGFVSNSMVLSILLQFIYILDFFIHEDWYLRTIDIGHDHFGWYLAWGDCAWLPMVYTSEAMFLSSRPDQVSTLTIVVILGLGFFAYLLFRLINNQ
;
A
#
# COMPACT_ATOMS: atom_id res chain seq x y z
N ASP A 1 21.93 -6.50 -29.99
CA ASP A 1 20.86 -6.20 -28.99
C ASP A 1 20.74 -4.71 -28.78
N GLY A 2 19.51 -4.19 -28.63
CA GLY A 2 19.23 -2.78 -28.37
C GLY A 2 18.12 -2.62 -27.32
N PHE A 3 17.77 -1.39 -26.94
CA PHE A 3 16.85 -1.09 -25.82
C PHE A 3 15.53 -1.87 -25.86
N MET A 4 14.87 -1.97 -27.03
CA MET A 4 13.63 -2.74 -27.17
C MET A 4 13.84 -4.25 -26.95
N GLY A 5 14.99 -4.81 -27.35
CA GLY A 5 15.35 -6.20 -27.09
C GLY A 5 15.69 -6.46 -25.62
N TRP A 6 16.29 -5.46 -24.94
CA TRP A 6 16.49 -5.49 -23.48
C TRP A 6 15.14 -5.45 -22.76
N LEU A 7 14.23 -4.54 -23.13
CA LEU A 7 12.87 -4.49 -22.57
C LEU A 7 12.12 -5.82 -22.78
N VAL A 8 12.10 -6.37 -24.00
CA VAL A 8 11.43 -7.66 -24.25
C VAL A 8 12.02 -8.80 -23.41
N ARG A 9 13.33 -8.77 -23.09
CA ARG A 9 13.99 -9.80 -22.27
C ARG A 9 13.83 -9.60 -20.75
N TYR A 10 13.80 -8.36 -20.25
CA TYR A 10 13.91 -8.05 -18.81
C TYR A 10 12.73 -7.26 -18.22
N ALA A 11 11.79 -6.76 -19.03
CA ALA A 11 10.59 -6.11 -18.49
C ALA A 11 9.75 -7.14 -17.71
N PRO A 12 9.29 -6.81 -16.48
CA PRO A 12 8.41 -7.68 -15.71
C PRO A 12 7.15 -8.05 -16.48
N ARG A 13 6.81 -9.34 -16.50
CA ARG A 13 5.62 -9.88 -17.18
C ARG A 13 4.61 -10.36 -16.13
N PRO A 14 3.30 -10.16 -16.31
CA PRO A 14 2.31 -10.75 -15.41
C PRO A 14 2.32 -12.27 -15.57
N SER A 15 2.23 -12.99 -14.45
CA SER A 15 2.01 -14.44 -14.43
C SER A 15 0.66 -14.78 -13.78
N TRP A 16 0.13 -15.96 -14.09
CA TRP A 16 -1.11 -16.41 -13.44
C TRP A 16 -0.94 -16.60 -11.93
N ARG A 17 0.25 -17.00 -11.46
CA ARG A 17 0.54 -17.16 -10.04
C ARG A 17 0.58 -15.80 -9.33
N ALA A 18 1.24 -14.80 -9.91
CA ALA A 18 1.21 -13.43 -9.40
C ALA A 18 -0.20 -12.83 -9.41
N ALA A 19 -1.01 -13.12 -10.43
CA ALA A 19 -2.41 -12.70 -10.48
C ALA A 19 -3.22 -13.33 -9.33
N GLN A 20 -3.06 -14.62 -9.04
CA GLN A 20 -3.66 -15.26 -7.88
C GLN A 20 -3.23 -14.59 -6.57
N ILE A 21 -1.93 -14.37 -6.36
CA ILE A 21 -1.39 -13.73 -5.15
C ILE A 21 -2.03 -12.34 -4.96
N PHE A 22 -1.97 -11.49 -5.98
CA PHE A 22 -2.50 -10.12 -5.92
C PHE A 22 -4.02 -10.08 -5.70
N PHE A 23 -4.80 -10.82 -6.49
CA PHE A 23 -6.27 -10.74 -6.41
C PHE A 23 -6.86 -11.45 -5.19
N VAL A 24 -6.26 -12.54 -4.70
CA VAL A 24 -6.69 -13.17 -3.43
C VAL A 24 -6.39 -12.23 -2.26
N TRP A 25 -5.21 -11.60 -2.22
CA TRP A 25 -4.86 -10.64 -1.18
C TRP A 25 -5.75 -9.38 -1.22
N HIS A 26 -6.00 -8.82 -2.40
CA HIS A 26 -6.95 -7.72 -2.60
C HIS A 26 -8.35 -8.09 -2.10
N ALA A 27 -8.86 -9.27 -2.45
CA ALA A 27 -10.17 -9.75 -2.00
C ALA A 27 -10.25 -9.97 -0.48
N VAL A 28 -9.17 -10.47 0.15
CA VAL A 28 -9.06 -10.61 1.62
C VAL A 28 -9.10 -9.24 2.28
N LEU A 29 -8.32 -8.26 1.79
CA LEU A 29 -8.34 -6.89 2.34
C LEU A 29 -9.68 -6.21 2.12
N LEU A 30 -10.33 -6.41 0.97
CA LEU A 30 -11.67 -5.88 0.65
C LEU A 30 -12.73 -6.45 1.60
N LEU A 31 -12.72 -7.77 1.82
CA LEU A 31 -13.61 -8.44 2.76
C LEU A 31 -13.39 -7.97 4.20
N LEU A 32 -12.13 -7.95 4.67
CA LEU A 32 -11.80 -7.51 6.02
C LEU A 32 -12.17 -6.04 6.23
N ASN A 33 -11.93 -5.16 5.26
CA ASN A 33 -12.37 -3.77 5.34
C ASN A 33 -13.90 -3.63 5.45
N ALA A 34 -14.66 -4.54 4.81
CA ALA A 34 -16.11 -4.59 4.85
C ALA A 34 -16.69 -5.22 6.13
N VAL A 35 -16.02 -6.19 6.78
CA VAL A 35 -16.54 -6.88 7.98
C VAL A 35 -15.93 -6.43 9.31
N VAL A 36 -14.66 -6.00 9.35
CA VAL A 36 -13.99 -5.61 10.60
C VAL A 36 -14.61 -4.31 11.12
N PRO A 37 -15.07 -4.27 12.39
CA PRO A 37 -15.66 -3.07 12.97
C PRO A 37 -14.64 -1.95 13.14
N GLY A 38 -15.11 -0.70 13.14
CA GLY A 38 -14.29 0.47 13.39
C GLY A 38 -15.12 1.72 13.68
N ARG A 39 -14.48 2.74 14.23
CA ARG A 39 -15.13 4.02 14.56
C ARG A 39 -15.54 4.76 13.27
N THR A 40 -16.61 5.55 13.33
CA THR A 40 -16.90 6.51 12.25
C THR A 40 -15.91 7.66 12.39
N GLY A 41 -14.96 7.74 11.46
CA GLY A 41 -14.16 8.94 11.25
C GLY A 41 -14.84 9.91 10.28
N TYR A 42 -14.38 11.16 10.29
CA TYR A 42 -14.88 12.21 9.40
C TYR A 42 -13.72 12.95 8.76
N GLY A 43 -13.76 13.05 7.43
CA GLY A 43 -12.83 13.89 6.68
C GLY A 43 -13.15 15.38 6.81
N LEU A 44 -12.35 16.17 6.11
CA LEU A 44 -12.62 17.59 5.87
C LEU A 44 -13.94 17.79 5.11
N LYS A 45 -14.45 19.03 5.10
CA LYS A 45 -15.49 19.41 4.14
C LYS A 45 -14.85 19.51 2.76
N THR A 46 -15.49 18.92 1.75
CA THR A 46 -15.10 19.08 0.35
C THR A 46 -15.40 20.52 -0.15
N PRO A 47 -14.90 20.94 -1.32
CA PRO A 47 -15.23 22.24 -1.92
C PRO A 47 -16.75 22.47 -2.09
N ALA A 48 -17.54 21.44 -2.40
CA ALA A 48 -19.00 21.52 -2.46
C ALA A 48 -19.69 21.40 -1.07
N GLY A 49 -18.93 21.43 0.02
CA GLY A 49 -19.43 21.41 1.40
C GLY A 49 -19.78 20.04 1.97
N ASN A 50 -19.63 18.95 1.21
CA ASN A 50 -19.93 17.59 1.68
C ASN A 50 -18.96 17.20 2.80
N ARG A 51 -19.46 16.60 3.89
CA ARG A 51 -18.60 16.06 4.97
C ARG A 51 -18.65 14.54 4.97
N LEU A 52 -17.64 13.93 4.36
CA LEU A 52 -17.61 12.49 4.13
C LEU A 52 -17.35 11.70 5.42
N ARG A 53 -18.15 10.64 5.63
CA ARG A 53 -17.98 9.64 6.69
C ARG A 53 -17.05 8.53 6.20
N TYR A 54 -16.22 8.00 7.08
CA TYR A 54 -15.29 6.90 6.82
C TYR A 54 -15.36 5.87 7.96
N ARG A 55 -15.06 4.60 7.66
CA ARG A 55 -14.85 3.57 8.68
C ARG A 55 -13.36 3.49 8.99
N VAL A 56 -12.98 3.93 10.19
CA VAL A 56 -11.61 3.88 10.70
C VAL A 56 -11.44 2.54 11.41
N ASN A 57 -11.05 1.52 10.65
CA ASN A 57 -10.83 0.13 11.08
C ASN A 57 -9.44 -0.41 10.68
N GLY A 58 -8.54 0.42 10.15
CA GLY A 58 -7.31 -0.02 9.49
C GLY A 58 -6.38 -0.84 10.38
N LEU A 59 -6.23 -0.46 11.65
CA LEU A 59 -5.48 -1.26 12.65
C LEU A 59 -6.08 -2.66 12.84
N GLY A 60 -7.41 -2.78 12.83
CA GLY A 60 -8.10 -4.07 12.90
C GLY A 60 -7.91 -4.90 11.63
N VAL A 61 -7.93 -4.27 10.45
CA VAL A 61 -7.68 -4.94 9.16
C VAL A 61 -6.22 -5.39 9.05
N LEU A 62 -5.26 -4.57 9.49
CA LEU A 62 -3.83 -4.92 9.58
C LEU A 62 -3.62 -6.19 10.42
N VAL A 63 -4.15 -6.22 11.64
CA VAL A 63 -3.99 -7.36 12.55
C VAL A 63 -4.69 -8.61 12.00
N THR A 64 -5.93 -8.48 11.52
CA THR A 64 -6.69 -9.63 11.01
C THR A 64 -6.14 -10.18 9.69
N SER A 65 -5.60 -9.36 8.79
CA SER A 65 -4.98 -9.84 7.55
C SER A 65 -3.66 -10.57 7.82
N HIS A 66 -2.86 -10.09 8.77
CA HIS A 66 -1.61 -10.76 9.18
C HIS A 66 -1.87 -12.06 9.93
N LEU A 67 -2.90 -12.11 10.80
CA LEU A 67 -3.33 -13.36 11.43
C LEU A 67 -3.87 -14.38 10.41
N PHE A 68 -4.62 -13.92 9.39
CA PHE A 68 -5.05 -14.78 8.29
C PHE A 68 -3.86 -15.31 7.47
N LEU A 69 -2.91 -14.45 7.11
CA LEU A 69 -1.69 -14.81 6.39
C LEU A 69 -0.85 -15.85 7.16
N LEU A 70 -0.61 -15.62 8.45
CA LEU A 70 0.06 -16.58 9.33
C LEU A 70 -0.73 -17.90 9.45
N GLY A 71 -2.07 -17.84 9.43
CA GLY A 71 -2.93 -19.01 9.43
C GLY A 71 -2.76 -19.89 8.18
N ILE A 72 -2.84 -19.31 6.98
CA ILE A 72 -2.70 -20.06 5.71
C ILE A 72 -1.27 -20.58 5.48
N VAL A 73 -0.25 -19.84 5.95
CA VAL A 73 1.15 -20.29 5.95
C VAL A 73 1.33 -21.47 6.91
N LYS A 74 0.79 -21.38 8.14
CA LYS A 74 0.84 -22.48 9.12
C LYS A 74 0.04 -23.72 8.66
N ALA A 75 -1.01 -23.53 7.86
CA ALA A 75 -1.75 -24.62 7.22
C ALA A 75 -1.04 -25.24 6.01
N GLY A 76 0.11 -24.68 5.59
CA GLY A 76 0.90 -25.17 4.44
C GLY A 76 0.27 -24.88 3.07
N TRP A 77 -0.67 -23.94 2.99
CA TRP A 77 -1.40 -23.63 1.75
C TRP A 77 -0.65 -22.68 0.80
N VAL A 78 0.21 -21.82 1.36
CA VAL A 78 1.01 -20.81 0.64
C VAL A 78 2.34 -20.63 1.38
N SER A 79 3.45 -20.42 0.66
CA SER A 79 4.71 -20.03 1.29
C SER A 79 4.66 -18.58 1.78
N MET A 80 5.26 -18.25 2.93
CA MET A 80 5.43 -16.84 3.30
C MET A 80 6.29 -16.09 2.27
N SER A 81 7.24 -16.75 1.60
CA SER A 81 8.10 -16.18 0.55
C SER A 81 7.39 -15.90 -0.78
N GLU A 82 6.17 -16.42 -0.99
CA GLU A 82 5.56 -16.57 -2.32
C GLU A 82 5.45 -15.24 -3.11
N ALA A 83 5.09 -14.16 -2.44
CA ALA A 83 4.99 -12.84 -3.05
C ALA A 83 6.37 -12.21 -3.35
N ALA A 84 7.36 -12.45 -2.49
CA ALA A 84 8.75 -12.06 -2.72
C ALA A 84 9.43 -12.89 -3.82
N ASP A 85 9.05 -14.16 -4.00
CA ASP A 85 9.56 -15.02 -5.08
C ASP A 85 9.02 -14.57 -6.45
N HIS A 86 7.72 -14.27 -6.53
CA HIS A 86 7.05 -13.74 -7.73
C HIS A 86 7.06 -12.20 -7.84
N VAL A 87 7.90 -11.50 -7.08
CA VAL A 87 7.89 -10.03 -6.88
C VAL A 87 7.73 -9.20 -8.17
N ALA A 88 8.50 -9.49 -9.21
CA ALA A 88 8.45 -8.73 -10.46
C ALA A 88 7.10 -8.92 -11.19
N GLU A 89 6.57 -10.14 -11.16
CA GLU A 89 5.29 -10.50 -11.78
C GLU A 89 4.12 -9.90 -10.99
N VAL A 90 4.24 -9.82 -9.65
CA VAL A 90 3.29 -9.12 -8.77
C VAL A 90 3.29 -7.62 -9.05
N PHE A 91 4.44 -6.99 -9.24
CA PHE A 91 4.53 -5.58 -9.68
C PHE A 91 3.91 -5.36 -11.07
N ALA A 92 4.08 -6.30 -12.01
CA ALA A 92 3.46 -6.22 -13.32
C ALA A 92 1.92 -6.30 -13.23
N VAL A 93 1.38 -7.22 -12.42
CA VAL A 93 -0.07 -7.33 -12.15
C VAL A 93 -0.60 -6.09 -11.44
N GLY A 94 0.04 -5.64 -10.36
CA GLY A 94 -0.35 -4.45 -9.61
C GLY A 94 -0.32 -3.17 -10.46
N SER A 95 0.65 -3.07 -11.39
CA SER A 95 0.72 -1.99 -12.37
C SER A 95 -0.47 -2.02 -13.33
N LEU A 96 -0.75 -3.17 -13.96
CA LEU A 96 -1.88 -3.33 -14.87
C LEU A 96 -3.22 -3.06 -14.17
N PHE A 97 -3.35 -3.51 -12.91
CA PHE A 97 -4.51 -3.23 -12.08
C PHE A 97 -4.64 -1.73 -11.76
N GLY A 98 -3.54 -1.06 -11.41
CA GLY A 98 -3.52 0.40 -11.20
C GLY A 98 -3.97 1.18 -12.44
N TYR A 99 -3.50 0.83 -13.64
CA TYR A 99 -3.99 1.41 -14.89
C TYR A 99 -5.48 1.14 -15.12
N ALA A 100 -5.96 -0.10 -14.92
CA ALA A 100 -7.38 -0.44 -15.07
C ALA A 100 -8.27 0.32 -14.07
N LEU A 101 -7.84 0.43 -12.80
CA LEU A 101 -8.48 1.19 -11.75
C LEU A 101 -8.56 2.69 -12.08
N SER A 102 -7.52 3.25 -12.72
CA SER A 102 -7.48 4.62 -13.20
C SER A 102 -8.52 4.87 -14.30
N ILE A 103 -8.61 3.96 -15.27
CA ILE A 103 -9.60 4.00 -16.36
C ILE A 103 -11.03 3.93 -15.79
N LEU A 104 -11.26 3.05 -14.80
CA LEU A 104 -12.54 2.93 -14.11
C LEU A 104 -12.90 4.20 -13.31
N ALA A 105 -11.95 4.79 -12.60
CA ALA A 105 -12.15 6.05 -11.87
C ALA A 105 -12.49 7.21 -12.82
N TYR A 106 -11.75 7.35 -13.92
CA TYR A 106 -12.00 8.34 -14.96
C TYR A 106 -13.40 8.17 -15.58
N GLY A 107 -13.74 6.95 -16.04
CA GLY A 107 -15.06 6.66 -16.62
C GLY A 107 -16.21 6.89 -15.63
N LYS A 108 -16.04 6.48 -14.37
CA LYS A 108 -17.00 6.73 -13.29
C LYS A 108 -17.24 8.23 -13.10
N ALA A 109 -16.20 9.07 -13.10
CA ALA A 109 -16.33 10.51 -12.88
C ALA A 109 -17.13 11.24 -13.98
N HIS A 110 -17.12 10.72 -15.20
CA HIS A 110 -17.98 11.17 -16.30
C HIS A 110 -19.41 10.64 -16.15
N MET A 111 -19.58 9.33 -15.94
CA MET A 111 -20.89 8.65 -16.02
C MET A 111 -21.71 8.70 -14.73
N SER A 112 -21.12 8.32 -13.60
CA SER A 112 -21.78 8.15 -12.30
C SER A 112 -20.90 8.66 -11.13
N PRO A 113 -20.63 9.98 -11.08
CA PRO A 113 -19.85 10.57 -10.00
C PRO A 113 -20.63 10.62 -8.69
N THR A 114 -19.90 10.49 -7.58
CA THR A 114 -20.42 10.40 -6.21
C THR A 114 -21.04 11.72 -5.76
N HIS A 115 -20.34 12.81 -6.04
CA HIS A 115 -20.80 14.18 -5.86
C HIS A 115 -20.44 14.95 -7.14
N ARG A 116 -21.44 15.42 -7.90
CA ARG A 116 -21.21 16.05 -9.22
C ARG A 116 -20.40 17.35 -9.15
N GLU A 117 -20.55 18.06 -8.03
CA GLU A 117 -19.90 19.34 -7.71
C GLU A 117 -18.46 19.18 -7.20
N ASP A 118 -18.12 18.04 -6.55
CA ASP A 118 -16.73 17.73 -6.13
C ASP A 118 -15.94 17.06 -7.27
N ARG A 119 -16.15 17.56 -8.50
CA ARG A 119 -15.39 17.19 -9.69
C ARG A 119 -14.60 18.37 -10.21
N LYS A 120 -13.41 18.08 -10.71
CA LYS A 120 -12.55 19.07 -11.36
C LYS A 120 -12.12 18.53 -12.73
N PHE A 121 -12.26 19.36 -13.74
CA PHE A 121 -11.77 19.10 -15.09
C PHE A 121 -10.76 20.20 -15.44
N SER A 122 -9.58 19.83 -15.92
CA SER A 122 -8.56 20.78 -16.40
C SER A 122 -8.76 21.21 -17.85
N GLY A 123 -9.60 20.48 -18.59
CA GLY A 123 -9.71 20.60 -20.06
C GLY A 123 -8.67 19.75 -20.81
N SER A 124 -7.76 19.07 -20.11
CA SER A 124 -6.82 18.11 -20.68
C SER A 124 -7.13 16.70 -20.19
N SER A 125 -7.65 15.84 -21.07
CA SER A 125 -7.99 14.44 -20.74
C SER A 125 -6.82 13.64 -20.18
N VAL A 126 -5.57 13.99 -20.56
CA VAL A 126 -4.35 13.36 -20.04
C VAL A 126 -4.09 13.78 -18.59
N PHE A 127 -4.23 15.07 -18.29
CA PHE A 127 -4.08 15.57 -16.92
C PHE A 127 -5.21 15.08 -16.01
N ASP A 128 -6.44 15.07 -16.51
CA ASP A 128 -7.64 14.59 -15.80
C ASP A 128 -7.59 13.07 -15.55
N PHE A 129 -6.88 12.30 -16.38
CA PHE A 129 -6.55 10.90 -16.12
C PHE A 129 -5.46 10.73 -15.06
N LEU A 130 -4.38 11.54 -15.14
CA LEU A 130 -3.25 11.47 -14.22
C LEU A 130 -3.62 11.90 -12.80
N MET A 131 -4.23 13.08 -12.66
CA MET A 131 -4.58 13.69 -11.37
C MET A 131 -5.99 13.36 -10.89
N GLY A 132 -6.87 12.86 -11.78
CA GLY A 132 -8.23 12.45 -11.44
C GLY A 132 -9.26 13.57 -11.53
N ILE A 133 -10.53 13.15 -11.69
CA ILE A 133 -11.67 14.07 -11.86
C ILE A 133 -12.53 14.13 -10.59
N GLU A 134 -12.92 13.00 -10.01
CA GLU A 134 -13.63 12.99 -8.71
C GLU A 134 -12.66 13.20 -7.56
N LEU A 135 -13.00 14.09 -6.61
CA LEU A 135 -12.21 14.30 -5.41
C LEU A 135 -12.14 13.00 -4.59
N ASN A 136 -13.29 12.40 -4.25
CA ASN A 136 -13.38 11.16 -3.47
C ASN A 136 -14.43 10.22 -4.09
N PRO A 137 -14.06 9.38 -5.08
CA PRO A 137 -15.00 8.44 -5.69
C PRO A 137 -15.37 7.30 -4.75
N ARG A 138 -16.65 6.93 -4.74
CA ARG A 138 -17.21 5.89 -3.88
C ARG A 138 -18.17 4.93 -4.60
N ILE A 139 -18.35 3.76 -4.01
CA ILE A 139 -19.46 2.83 -4.29
C ILE A 139 -20.14 2.53 -2.95
N GLY A 140 -21.27 3.19 -2.70
CA GLY A 140 -21.93 3.16 -1.39
C GLY A 140 -20.99 3.67 -0.28
N ASN A 141 -20.70 2.81 0.71
CA ASN A 141 -19.77 3.12 1.80
C ASN A 141 -18.30 2.82 1.49
N PHE A 142 -17.98 2.20 0.33
CA PHE A 142 -16.61 1.96 -0.08
C PHE A 142 -16.01 3.24 -0.66
N ASP A 143 -14.93 3.73 -0.05
CA ASP A 143 -14.14 4.87 -0.50
C ASP A 143 -12.84 4.39 -1.13
N PHE A 144 -12.58 4.83 -2.37
CA PHE A 144 -11.45 4.30 -3.15
C PHE A 144 -10.11 4.68 -2.52
N LYS A 145 -9.91 5.94 -2.10
CA LYS A 145 -8.62 6.38 -1.55
C LYS A 145 -8.28 5.68 -0.25
N LEU A 146 -9.20 5.70 0.72
CA LEU A 146 -8.92 5.09 2.02
C LEU A 146 -8.69 3.57 1.91
N PHE A 147 -9.31 2.91 0.92
CA PHE A 147 -9.01 1.52 0.63
C PHE A 147 -7.67 1.32 -0.09
N TYR A 148 -7.39 2.03 -1.17
CA TYR A 148 -6.18 1.77 -1.94
C TYR A 148 -4.92 2.20 -1.20
N ILE A 149 -4.87 3.43 -0.67
CA ILE A 149 -3.74 3.90 0.14
C ILE A 149 -3.68 3.12 1.46
N GLY A 150 -4.79 3.18 2.22
CA GLY A 150 -4.85 2.73 3.61
C GLY A 150 -5.10 1.24 3.81
N ARG A 151 -5.41 0.44 2.78
CA ARG A 151 -5.48 -1.03 2.88
C ARG A 151 -4.51 -1.66 1.90
N LEU A 152 -4.70 -1.47 0.60
CA LEU A 152 -3.91 -2.20 -0.39
C LEU A 152 -2.42 -1.80 -0.33
N GLY A 153 -2.08 -0.52 -0.31
CA GLY A 153 -0.70 -0.05 -0.19
C GLY A 153 -0.08 -0.41 1.17
N MET A 154 -0.52 0.24 2.24
CA MET A 154 0.11 0.17 3.56
C MET A 154 0.13 -1.24 4.20
N ILE A 155 -0.88 -2.08 3.93
CA ILE A 155 -0.91 -3.47 4.47
C ILE A 155 -0.13 -4.43 3.57
N SER A 156 -0.04 -4.18 2.26
CA SER A 156 0.86 -4.97 1.38
C SER A 156 2.33 -4.65 1.64
N TRP A 157 2.71 -3.41 1.97
CA TRP A 157 4.08 -3.08 2.37
C TRP A 157 4.55 -3.95 3.55
N SER A 158 3.74 -4.04 4.61
CA SER A 158 4.05 -4.89 5.78
C SER A 158 4.08 -6.38 5.43
N ALA A 159 3.15 -6.88 4.59
CA ALA A 159 3.15 -8.28 4.15
C ALA A 159 4.34 -8.64 3.23
N MET A 160 4.69 -7.77 2.27
CA MET A 160 5.82 -7.95 1.36
C MET A 160 7.16 -7.99 2.12
N ASN A 161 7.33 -7.13 3.13
CA ASN A 161 8.48 -7.16 4.03
C ASN A 161 8.65 -8.53 4.72
N LEU A 162 7.58 -9.09 5.28
CA LEU A 162 7.60 -10.44 5.86
C LEU A 162 7.90 -11.52 4.80
N SER A 163 7.44 -11.33 3.57
CA SER A 163 7.73 -12.21 2.44
C SER A 163 9.22 -12.19 2.06
N PHE A 164 9.85 -11.01 2.02
CA PHE A 164 11.29 -10.86 1.77
C PHE A 164 12.15 -11.46 2.90
N ALA A 165 11.75 -11.30 4.17
CA ALA A 165 12.38 -11.97 5.30
C ALA A 165 12.26 -13.50 5.22
N ALA A 166 11.09 -14.03 4.83
CA ALA A 166 10.90 -15.47 4.63
C ALA A 166 11.73 -16.01 3.46
N ARG A 167 11.83 -15.27 2.35
CA ARG A 167 12.71 -15.61 1.22
C ARG A 167 14.18 -15.64 1.65
N GLN A 168 14.63 -14.66 2.44
CA GLN A 168 15.99 -14.64 3.01
C GLN A 168 16.24 -15.89 3.88
N PHE A 169 15.29 -16.23 4.77
CA PHE A 169 15.38 -17.42 5.62
C PHE A 169 15.46 -18.72 4.80
N GLN A 170 14.70 -18.85 3.72
CA GLN A 170 14.74 -20.03 2.85
C GLN A 170 16.06 -20.14 2.06
N GLN A 171 16.65 -19.01 1.65
CA GLN A 171 17.91 -19.00 0.89
C GLN A 171 19.16 -19.20 1.76
N PHE A 172 19.16 -18.69 3.00
CA PHE A 172 20.36 -18.62 3.84
C PHE A 172 20.25 -19.36 5.20
N GLY A 173 19.06 -19.86 5.57
CA GLY A 173 18.81 -20.54 6.84
C GLY A 173 18.65 -19.62 8.05
N PHE A 174 18.77 -18.30 7.87
CA PHE A 174 18.59 -17.28 8.92
C PHE A 174 18.06 -15.97 8.33
N VAL A 175 17.58 -15.08 9.20
CA VAL A 175 17.23 -13.69 8.85
C VAL A 175 18.32 -12.75 9.38
N SER A 176 18.81 -11.81 8.57
CA SER A 176 19.90 -10.91 8.96
C SER A 176 19.43 -9.85 9.96
N ASN A 177 20.33 -9.38 10.83
CA ASN A 177 19.99 -8.33 11.81
C ASN A 177 19.59 -7.00 11.14
N SER A 178 20.12 -6.73 9.94
CA SER A 178 19.73 -5.63 9.05
C SER A 178 18.30 -5.75 8.53
N MET A 179 17.86 -6.96 8.15
CA MET A 179 16.49 -7.22 7.70
C MET A 179 15.51 -7.01 8.85
N VAL A 180 15.81 -7.56 10.04
CA VAL A 180 14.99 -7.36 11.24
C VAL A 180 14.89 -5.88 11.61
N LEU A 181 16.00 -5.14 11.55
CA LEU A 181 16.06 -3.70 11.82
C LEU A 181 15.23 -2.87 10.83
N SER A 182 15.36 -3.15 9.53
CA SER A 182 14.60 -2.49 8.46
C SER A 182 13.09 -2.72 8.63
N ILE A 183 12.68 -3.98 8.77
CA ILE A 183 11.27 -4.36 8.93
C ILE A 183 10.69 -3.78 10.23
N LEU A 184 11.44 -3.77 11.34
CA LEU A 184 10.98 -3.19 12.60
C LEU A 184 10.69 -1.69 12.47
N LEU A 185 11.60 -0.92 11.88
CA LEU A 185 11.41 0.53 11.71
C LEU A 185 10.25 0.85 10.75
N GLN A 186 10.16 0.14 9.63
CA GLN A 186 9.05 0.30 8.68
C GLN A 186 7.70 -0.14 9.30
N PHE A 187 7.68 -1.22 10.09
CA PHE A 187 6.47 -1.66 10.79
C PHE A 187 6.02 -0.70 11.89
N ILE A 188 6.95 -0.06 12.62
CA ILE A 188 6.63 1.02 13.58
C ILE A 188 5.90 2.16 12.85
N TYR A 189 6.39 2.58 11.67
CA TYR A 189 5.75 3.62 10.86
C TYR A 189 4.35 3.21 10.36
N ILE A 190 4.19 1.98 9.85
CA ILE A 190 2.90 1.45 9.39
C ILE A 190 1.90 1.35 10.56
N LEU A 191 2.34 0.87 11.72
CA LEU A 191 1.54 0.78 12.94
C LEU A 191 1.11 2.17 13.44
N ASP A 192 2.02 3.14 13.41
CA ASP A 192 1.76 4.53 13.77
C ASP A 192 0.65 5.16 12.90
N PHE A 193 0.76 5.00 11.58
CA PHE A 193 -0.28 5.39 10.61
C PHE A 193 -1.65 4.81 10.98
N PHE A 194 -1.72 3.52 11.30
CA PHE A 194 -2.98 2.85 11.63
C PHE A 194 -3.57 3.24 13.00
N ILE A 195 -2.74 3.64 13.96
CA ILE A 195 -3.21 4.20 15.24
C ILE A 195 -3.76 5.63 15.03
N HIS A 196 -3.14 6.42 14.15
CA HIS A 196 -3.56 7.80 13.82
C HIS A 196 -4.53 7.90 12.62
N GLU A 197 -5.10 6.80 12.11
CA GLU A 197 -5.87 6.77 10.85
C GLU A 197 -7.00 7.82 10.75
N ASP A 198 -7.64 8.22 11.85
CA ASP A 198 -8.66 9.29 11.82
C ASP A 198 -8.09 10.69 11.48
N TRP A 199 -6.83 10.96 11.83
CA TRP A 199 -6.09 12.16 11.41
C TRP A 199 -5.77 12.10 9.92
N TYR A 200 -5.47 10.92 9.38
CA TYR A 200 -5.18 10.74 7.96
C TYR A 200 -6.35 11.13 7.04
N LEU A 201 -7.59 11.13 7.55
CA LEU A 201 -8.77 11.67 6.82
C LEU A 201 -8.71 13.18 6.54
N ARG A 202 -7.64 13.86 6.97
CA ARG A 202 -7.43 15.32 6.89
C ARG A 202 -6.13 15.70 6.14
N THR A 203 -5.41 14.73 5.58
CA THR A 203 -4.23 14.99 4.73
C THR A 203 -4.61 15.49 3.34
N ILE A 204 -3.61 15.94 2.58
CA ILE A 204 -3.75 16.36 1.19
C ILE A 204 -4.38 15.26 0.32
N ASP A 205 -3.92 14.01 0.46
CA ASP A 205 -4.38 12.87 -0.31
C ASP A 205 -5.91 12.69 -0.22
N ILE A 206 -6.49 12.77 0.99
CA ILE A 206 -7.93 12.58 1.21
C ILE A 206 -8.72 13.89 0.97
N GLY A 207 -8.18 15.03 1.40
CA GLY A 207 -8.89 16.30 1.46
C GLY A 207 -8.83 17.17 0.20
N HIS A 208 -7.80 17.01 -0.64
CA HIS A 208 -7.47 17.97 -1.70
C HIS A 208 -7.12 17.34 -3.05
N ASP A 209 -6.35 16.26 -3.07
CA ASP A 209 -6.01 15.58 -4.32
C ASP A 209 -7.22 14.82 -4.88
N HIS A 210 -7.31 14.68 -6.19
CA HIS A 210 -8.37 13.91 -6.85
C HIS A 210 -7.89 12.47 -7.11
N PHE A 211 -8.81 11.50 -7.24
CA PHE A 211 -8.42 10.11 -7.44
C PHE A 211 -8.25 9.78 -8.93
N GLY A 212 -7.03 9.97 -9.42
CA GLY A 212 -6.57 9.57 -10.74
C GLY A 212 -5.47 8.51 -10.70
N TRP A 213 -4.76 8.35 -11.82
CA TRP A 213 -3.66 7.39 -11.95
C TRP A 213 -2.53 7.58 -10.93
N TYR A 214 -2.23 8.83 -10.53
CA TYR A 214 -1.19 9.11 -9.54
C TYR A 214 -1.39 8.32 -8.24
N LEU A 215 -2.59 8.38 -7.65
CA LEU A 215 -2.93 7.58 -6.45
C LEU A 215 -3.19 6.11 -6.84
N ALA A 216 -4.01 5.85 -7.85
CA ALA A 216 -4.45 4.49 -8.19
C ALA A 216 -3.30 3.54 -8.58
N TRP A 217 -2.28 4.00 -9.30
CA TRP A 217 -1.07 3.22 -9.59
C TRP A 217 -0.03 3.34 -8.47
N GLY A 218 0.05 4.50 -7.80
CA GLY A 218 0.89 4.71 -6.63
C GLY A 218 0.68 3.65 -5.54
N ASP A 219 -0.58 3.46 -5.14
CA ASP A 219 -0.97 2.50 -4.10
C ASP A 219 -0.83 1.03 -4.53
N CYS A 220 -1.20 0.72 -5.78
CA CYS A 220 -1.28 -0.65 -6.28
C CYS A 220 0.06 -1.23 -6.72
N ALA A 221 1.06 -0.39 -7.01
CA ALA A 221 2.31 -0.81 -7.64
C ALA A 221 3.56 -0.12 -7.08
N TRP A 222 3.54 1.19 -6.84
CA TRP A 222 4.75 1.93 -6.40
C TRP A 222 5.05 1.72 -4.92
N LEU A 223 4.08 2.01 -4.04
CA LEU A 223 4.22 1.92 -2.59
C LEU A 223 4.71 0.52 -2.14
N PRO A 224 4.01 -0.60 -2.45
CA PRO A 224 4.42 -1.94 -2.00
C PRO A 224 5.67 -2.53 -2.70
N MET A 225 6.39 -1.74 -3.51
CA MET A 225 7.65 -2.13 -4.16
C MET A 225 8.83 -1.24 -3.78
N VAL A 226 8.64 0.08 -3.82
CA VAL A 226 9.71 1.05 -3.54
C VAL A 226 9.98 1.14 -2.04
N TYR A 227 8.93 1.13 -1.21
CA TYR A 227 9.05 1.19 0.24
C TYR A 227 9.51 -0.15 0.86
N THR A 228 9.50 -1.22 0.07
CA THR A 228 10.06 -2.54 0.42
C THR A 228 11.47 -2.75 -0.17
N SER A 229 12.04 -1.76 -0.87
CA SER A 229 13.24 -1.98 -1.70
C SER A 229 14.49 -2.38 -0.88
N GLU A 230 14.57 -1.94 0.38
CA GLU A 230 15.61 -2.34 1.32
C GLU A 230 15.47 -3.81 1.72
N ALA A 231 14.24 -4.25 2.05
CA ALA A 231 13.94 -5.66 2.33
C ALA A 231 14.16 -6.53 1.09
N MET A 232 13.79 -6.05 -0.11
CA MET A 232 14.06 -6.72 -1.37
C MET A 232 15.56 -6.91 -1.61
N PHE A 233 16.38 -5.87 -1.42
CA PHE A 233 17.84 -5.96 -1.50
C PHE A 233 18.41 -6.97 -0.49
N LEU A 234 18.03 -6.85 0.78
CA LEU A 234 18.51 -7.72 1.85
C LEU A 234 18.05 -9.18 1.67
N SER A 235 16.91 -9.43 1.00
CA SER A 235 16.43 -10.79 0.74
C SER A 235 17.43 -11.65 -0.05
N SER A 236 18.27 -11.00 -0.86
CA SER A 236 19.34 -11.63 -1.66
C SER A 236 20.75 -11.35 -1.12
N ARG A 237 20.86 -10.58 -0.02
CA ARG A 237 22.12 -10.18 0.65
C ARG A 237 21.92 -10.12 2.17
N PRO A 238 22.23 -11.20 2.91
CA PRO A 238 21.98 -11.29 4.35
C PRO A 238 23.05 -10.56 5.18
N ASP A 239 23.35 -9.31 4.80
CA ASP A 239 24.44 -8.49 5.34
C ASP A 239 24.24 -8.22 6.83
N GLN A 240 25.13 -8.71 7.69
CA GLN A 240 25.07 -8.48 9.13
C GLN A 240 25.78 -7.16 9.49
N VAL A 241 25.08 -6.27 10.19
CA VAL A 241 25.63 -4.99 10.67
C VAL A 241 26.09 -5.07 12.13
N SER A 242 26.99 -4.19 12.55
CA SER A 242 27.51 -4.18 13.93
C SER A 242 26.45 -3.71 14.94
N THR A 243 26.57 -4.13 16.21
CA THR A 243 25.68 -3.66 17.29
C THR A 243 25.68 -2.14 17.42
N LEU A 244 26.82 -1.47 17.21
CA LEU A 244 26.91 -0.02 17.20
C LEU A 244 26.08 0.59 16.04
N THR A 245 26.16 0.00 14.85
CA THR A 245 25.34 0.40 13.69
C THR A 245 23.85 0.27 13.98
N ILE A 246 23.43 -0.83 14.62
CA ILE A 246 22.02 -1.05 15.02
C ILE A 246 21.58 0.02 16.03
N VAL A 247 22.37 0.27 17.07
CA VAL A 247 22.06 1.26 18.12
C VAL A 247 21.96 2.68 17.53
N VAL A 248 22.84 3.06 16.61
CA VAL A 248 22.79 4.37 15.94
C VAL A 248 21.55 4.49 15.04
N ILE A 249 21.25 3.48 14.21
CA ILE A 249 20.09 3.52 13.31
C ILE A 249 18.77 3.50 14.10
N LEU A 250 18.65 2.67 15.14
CA LEU A 250 17.49 2.69 16.04
C LEU A 250 17.36 4.03 16.76
N GLY A 251 18.46 4.57 17.30
CA GLY A 251 18.46 5.85 18.00
C GLY A 251 17.99 7.01 17.11
N LEU A 252 18.49 7.07 15.87
CA LEU A 252 18.04 8.04 14.87
C LEU A 252 16.57 7.83 14.47
N GLY A 253 16.14 6.60 14.26
CA GLY A 253 14.75 6.25 13.92
C GLY A 253 13.76 6.64 15.02
N PHE A 254 14.05 6.29 16.28
CA PHE A 254 13.25 6.69 17.43
C PHE A 254 13.27 8.20 17.67
N PHE A 255 14.41 8.87 17.50
CA PHE A 255 14.49 10.33 17.60
C PHE A 255 13.63 11.03 16.54
N ALA A 256 13.70 10.60 15.28
CA ALA A 256 12.89 11.14 14.20
C ALA A 256 11.38 10.88 14.42
N TYR A 257 11.01 9.68 14.88
CA TYR A 257 9.64 9.32 15.24
C TYR A 257 9.10 10.18 16.39
N LEU A 258 9.87 10.36 17.46
CA LEU A 258 9.51 11.20 18.59
C LEU A 258 9.34 12.67 18.16
N LEU A 259 10.26 13.21 17.38
CA LEU A 259 10.16 14.57 16.84
C LEU A 259 8.90 14.74 15.97
N PHE A 260 8.62 13.78 15.09
CA PHE A 260 7.42 13.78 14.25
C PHE A 260 6.12 13.80 15.07
N ARG A 261 5.97 12.90 16.06
CA ARG A 261 4.76 12.87 16.90
C ARG A 261 4.68 14.06 17.87
N LEU A 262 5.79 14.57 18.41
CA LEU A 262 5.79 15.76 19.27
C LEU A 262 5.32 17.02 18.52
N ILE A 263 5.66 17.16 17.24
CA ILE A 263 5.21 18.28 16.40
C ILE A 263 3.73 18.15 16.03
N ASN A 264 3.24 16.93 15.75
CA ASN A 264 1.88 16.67 15.26
C ASN A 264 0.83 16.36 16.35
N ASN A 265 1.22 16.29 17.63
CA ASN A 265 0.32 16.05 18.76
C ASN A 265 -0.14 17.38 19.40
N GLN A 266 -0.66 18.28 18.56
CA GLN A 266 -1.25 19.59 18.89
C GLN A 266 -2.75 19.60 18.55
#